data_AF-A0A7W1RTR8-F1
#
_entry.id   AF-A0A7W1RTR8-F1
#
_cell.length_a   1.000
_cell.length_b   1.000
_cell.length_c   1.000
_cell.angle_alpha   90.00
_cell.angle_beta   90.00
_cell.angle_gamma   90.00
#
_symmetry.space_group_name_H-M   'P 1'
#
loop_
_entity.id
_entity.type
_entity.pdbx_description
1 polymer ?
#
loop_
_entity_poly.entity_id
_entity_poly.type
_entity_poly.pdbx_seq_one_letter_code
_entity_poly.pdbx_strand_id
1 'polypeptide(L)'
;MRRTLFAAATLAVVALSTSATALGQTHATALKGTVGPGFTIKLTKAGASFKALPAGTYRITVSDRAAIHNFVLEKEHGAERTITSVGFTGTKTVTMKLTKGTWKFYCEPHKSAMFGTFTVK
;
A
#
# COMPACT_ATOMS: atom_id res chain seq x y z
N MET A 1 -61.32 35.95 -43.19
CA MET A 1 -62.08 34.92 -42.44
C MET A 1 -62.07 33.61 -43.22
N ARG A 2 -61.33 32.59 -42.74
CA ARG A 2 -61.49 31.13 -42.97
C ARG A 2 -60.31 30.43 -42.25
N ARG A 3 -60.55 29.96 -41.01
CA ARG A 3 -60.59 28.54 -40.57
C ARG A 3 -59.23 27.82 -40.69
N THR A 4 -58.41 27.81 -39.63
CA THR A 4 -58.19 26.72 -38.63
C THR A 4 -57.43 25.52 -39.23
N LEU A 5 -56.34 24.97 -38.65
CA LEU A 5 -56.28 24.16 -37.42
C LEU A 5 -54.81 23.79 -37.04
N PHE A 6 -54.55 23.73 -35.74
CA PHE A 6 -53.66 22.85 -34.94
C PHE A 6 -52.34 22.26 -35.49
N ALA A 7 -51.25 22.37 -34.71
CA ALA A 7 -50.72 21.27 -33.88
C ALA A 7 -49.44 21.65 -33.11
N ALA A 8 -49.38 21.21 -31.86
CA ALA A 8 -48.27 21.34 -30.91
C ALA A 8 -47.27 20.18 -31.04
N ALA A 9 -46.01 20.39 -30.62
CA ALA A 9 -45.18 19.33 -30.03
C ALA A 9 -43.95 19.94 -29.33
N THR A 10 -44.02 19.97 -27.99
CA THR A 10 -42.89 20.19 -27.08
C THR A 10 -41.97 18.98 -27.10
N LEU A 11 -40.71 19.14 -27.51
CA LEU A 11 -39.66 18.13 -27.36
C LEU A 11 -39.01 18.27 -25.98
N ALA A 12 -39.42 17.41 -25.06
CA ALA A 12 -38.70 17.16 -23.81
C ALA A 12 -37.50 16.25 -24.12
N VAL A 13 -36.29 16.77 -23.97
CA VAL A 13 -35.06 15.95 -24.07
C VAL A 13 -34.79 15.36 -22.69
N VAL A 14 -34.97 14.04 -22.58
CA VAL A 14 -34.66 13.24 -21.38
C VAL A 14 -33.14 13.16 -21.25
N ALA A 15 -32.61 13.68 -20.14
CA ALA A 15 -31.20 13.55 -19.78
C ALA A 15 -30.91 12.11 -19.33
N LEU A 16 -30.02 11.43 -20.05
CA LEU A 16 -29.53 10.10 -19.67
C LEU A 16 -28.25 10.26 -18.84
N SER A 17 -28.38 10.27 -17.52
CA SER A 17 -27.26 10.25 -16.58
C SER A 17 -26.66 8.84 -16.51
N THR A 18 -25.48 8.65 -17.09
CA THR A 18 -24.69 7.42 -16.93
C THR A 18 -24.00 7.44 -15.57
N SER A 19 -24.53 6.69 -14.60
CA SER A 19 -23.86 6.43 -13.33
C SER A 19 -22.71 5.44 -13.57
N ALA A 20 -21.48 5.92 -13.67
CA ALA A 20 -20.29 5.07 -13.67
C ALA A 20 -20.11 4.46 -12.28
N THR A 21 -20.40 3.16 -12.14
CA THR A 21 -20.03 2.38 -10.96
C THR A 21 -18.51 2.24 -10.92
N ALA A 22 -17.83 3.05 -10.11
CA ALA A 22 -16.43 2.83 -9.78
C ALA A 22 -16.33 1.49 -9.01
N LEU A 23 -15.87 0.44 -9.69
CA LEU A 23 -15.45 -0.80 -9.05
C LEU A 23 -14.37 -0.43 -8.03
N GLY A 24 -14.68 -0.60 -6.74
CA GLY A 24 -13.81 -0.20 -5.64
C GLY A 24 -12.45 -0.89 -5.73
N GLN A 25 -11.46 -0.21 -6.28
CA GLN A 25 -10.07 -0.56 -6.06
C GLN A 25 -9.82 -0.43 -4.56
N THR A 26 -9.65 -1.55 -3.87
CA THR A 26 -9.14 -1.54 -2.50
C THR A 26 -7.73 -0.95 -2.56
N HIS A 27 -7.62 0.35 -2.33
CA HIS A 27 -6.33 1.04 -2.30
C HIS A 27 -5.53 0.46 -1.13
N ALA A 28 -4.54 -0.38 -1.46
CA ALA A 28 -3.63 -0.92 -0.46
C ALA A 28 -2.98 0.22 0.32
N THR A 29 -3.01 0.14 1.65
CA THR A 29 -2.44 1.19 2.50
C THR A 29 -0.93 1.25 2.28
N ALA A 30 -0.39 2.44 2.03
CA ALA A 30 1.02 2.60 1.73
C ALA A 30 1.89 2.58 3.00
N LEU A 31 2.95 1.76 2.98
CA LEU A 31 4.05 1.79 3.94
C LEU A 31 5.36 2.05 3.21
N LYS A 32 6.27 2.78 3.87
CA LYS A 32 7.60 3.09 3.34
C LYS A 32 8.67 2.48 4.22
N GLY A 33 9.43 1.56 3.66
CA GLY A 33 10.62 0.99 4.27
C GLY A 33 11.88 1.72 3.81
N THR A 34 12.89 1.74 4.66
CA THR A 34 14.24 2.20 4.32
C THR A 34 15.24 1.32 5.03
N VAL A 35 16.31 0.95 4.33
CA VAL A 35 17.48 0.28 4.90
C VAL A 35 18.77 0.89 4.33
N GLY A 36 19.78 1.08 5.17
CA GLY A 36 21.04 1.69 4.77
C GLY A 36 21.04 3.23 4.69
N PRO A 37 22.18 3.84 4.30
CA PRO A 37 23.43 3.17 3.94
C PRO A 37 24.29 2.72 5.13
N GLY A 38 24.09 3.30 6.33
CA GLY A 38 24.63 2.75 7.58
C GLY A 38 23.66 1.78 8.25
N PHE A 39 23.85 1.51 9.55
CA PHE A 39 23.00 0.62 10.35
C PHE A 39 21.62 1.22 10.69
N THR A 40 20.88 1.65 9.66
CA THR A 40 19.55 2.23 9.74
C THR A 40 18.54 1.32 9.08
N ILE A 41 17.44 1.03 9.76
CA ILE A 41 16.27 0.38 9.18
C ILE A 41 14.99 1.00 9.77
N LYS A 42 14.02 1.32 8.92
CA LYS A 42 12.75 1.94 9.33
C LYS A 42 11.60 1.44 8.47
N LEU A 43 10.41 1.42 9.07
CA LEU A 43 9.14 1.25 8.37
C LEU A 43 8.17 2.33 8.88
N THR A 44 7.60 3.13 7.98
CA THR A 44 6.73 4.25 8.32
C THR A 44 5.42 4.21 7.55
N LYS A 45 4.39 4.82 8.12
CA LYS A 45 3.09 5.05 7.49
C LYS A 45 2.88 6.56 7.36
N ALA A 46 2.68 7.03 6.14
CA ALA A 46 2.58 8.47 5.84
C ALA A 46 3.73 9.31 6.45
N GLY A 47 4.95 8.75 6.47
CA GLY A 47 6.13 9.41 7.03
C GLY A 47 6.30 9.29 8.56
N ALA A 48 5.28 8.84 9.28
CA ALA A 48 5.32 8.67 10.73
C ALA A 48 5.66 7.22 11.14
N SER A 49 6.37 7.10 12.26
CA SER A 49 6.54 5.82 12.96
C SER A 49 5.20 5.34 13.52
N PHE A 50 5.04 4.03 13.65
CA PHE A 50 3.85 3.43 14.23
C PHE A 50 4.23 2.22 15.10
N LYS A 51 3.32 1.86 16.00
CA LYS A 51 3.43 0.63 16.83
C LYS A 51 2.37 -0.41 16.48
N ALA A 52 1.24 0.03 15.91
CA ALA A 52 0.17 -0.87 15.50
C ALA A 52 -0.43 -0.45 14.16
N LEU A 53 -0.96 -1.44 13.44
CA LEU A 53 -1.69 -1.30 12.19
C LEU A 53 -2.95 -2.18 12.22
N PRO A 54 -4.05 -1.80 11.55
CA PRO A 54 -5.15 -2.73 11.33
C PRO A 54 -4.74 -3.85 10.36
N ALA A 55 -5.33 -5.04 10.48
CA ALA A 55 -5.19 -6.08 9.47
C ALA A 55 -5.69 -5.57 8.10
N GLY A 56 -4.99 -5.93 7.02
CA GLY A 56 -5.35 -5.46 5.68
C GLY A 56 -4.26 -5.67 4.63
N THR A 57 -4.53 -5.18 3.42
CA THR A 57 -3.58 -5.21 2.30
C THR A 57 -2.75 -3.93 2.29
N TYR A 58 -1.43 -4.10 2.25
CA TYR A 58 -0.46 -3.01 2.31
C TYR A 58 0.44 -3.03 1.08
N ARG A 59 0.69 -1.84 0.53
CA ARG A 59 1.71 -1.61 -0.50
C ARG A 59 2.96 -1.06 0.19
N ILE A 60 3.99 -1.89 0.24
CA ILE A 60 5.23 -1.62 0.98
C ILE A 60 6.32 -1.30 -0.03
N THR A 61 6.81 -0.07 -0.01
CA THR A 61 7.93 0.37 -0.86
C THR A 61 9.18 0.51 0.01
N VAL A 62 10.22 -0.27 -0.27
CA VAL A 62 11.50 -0.25 0.44
C VAL A 62 12.56 0.42 -0.43
N SER A 63 13.22 1.45 0.12
CA SER A 63 14.45 2.03 -0.44
C SER A 63 15.66 1.41 0.27
N ASP A 64 16.46 0.67 -0.48
CA ASP A 64 17.71 0.06 -0.05
C ASP A 64 18.88 0.85 -0.60
N ARG A 65 19.75 1.31 0.31
CA ARG A 65 20.79 2.29 0.03
C ARG A 65 22.19 1.71 0.11
N ALA A 66 22.34 0.41 0.36
CA ALA A 66 23.65 -0.23 0.42
C ALA A 66 23.56 -1.73 0.15
N ALA A 67 24.46 -2.22 -0.70
CA ALA A 67 24.54 -3.64 -1.07
C ALA A 67 24.89 -4.59 0.08
N ILE A 68 25.24 -4.09 1.26
CA ILE A 68 25.52 -4.89 2.47
C ILE A 68 24.28 -5.07 3.38
N HIS A 69 23.11 -4.63 2.92
CA HIS A 69 21.87 -4.71 3.66
C HIS A 69 20.77 -5.41 2.88
N ASN A 70 19.71 -5.78 3.60
CA ASN A 70 18.47 -6.24 3.04
C ASN A 70 17.29 -5.83 3.94
N PHE A 71 16.07 -5.99 3.44
CA PHE A 71 14.86 -5.73 4.20
C PHE A 71 13.95 -6.96 4.15
N VAL A 72 13.82 -7.62 5.30
CA VAL A 72 12.94 -8.78 5.49
C VAL A 72 11.75 -8.35 6.35
N LEU A 73 10.56 -8.85 6.03
CA LEU A 73 9.36 -8.71 6.84
C LEU A 73 8.86 -10.11 7.25
N GLU A 74 8.70 -10.32 8.54
CA GLU A 74 8.39 -11.62 9.16
C GLU A 74 7.19 -11.47 10.09
N LYS A 75 6.24 -12.40 10.02
CA LYS A 75 5.24 -12.59 11.07
C LYS A 75 5.80 -13.59 12.07
N GLU A 76 5.72 -13.25 13.35
CA GLU A 76 6.14 -14.17 14.42
C GLU A 76 5.38 -15.51 14.31
N HIS A 77 6.14 -16.62 14.33
CA HIS A 77 5.65 -17.99 14.10
C HIS A 77 4.86 -18.17 12.79
N GLY A 78 5.15 -17.36 11.77
CA GLY A 78 4.39 -17.33 10.53
C GLY A 78 5.26 -17.12 9.30
N ALA A 79 4.63 -16.55 8.27
CA ALA A 79 5.29 -16.32 7.00
C ALA A 79 6.35 -15.22 7.08
N GLU A 80 7.42 -15.44 6.33
CA GLU A 80 8.48 -14.47 6.10
C GLU A 80 8.50 -14.04 4.63
N ARG A 81 8.92 -12.80 4.37
CA ARG A 81 9.16 -12.28 3.03
C ARG A 81 10.38 -11.37 3.01
N THR A 82 11.39 -11.80 2.28
CA THR A 82 12.51 -10.96 1.86
C THR A 82 12.06 -9.98 0.77
N ILE A 83 12.13 -8.67 1.03
CA ILE A 83 11.70 -7.61 0.09
C ILE A 83 12.87 -7.18 -0.79
N THR A 84 14.01 -6.83 -0.18
CA THR A 84 15.30 -6.61 -0.88
C THR A 84 16.28 -7.70 -0.45
N SER A 85 17.29 -7.99 -1.27
CA SER A 85 18.31 -9.02 -1.00
C SER A 85 19.66 -8.36 -0.73
N VAL A 86 20.56 -9.03 -0.01
CA VAL A 86 21.95 -8.59 0.06
C VAL A 86 22.52 -8.55 -1.36
N GLY A 87 23.35 -7.55 -1.66
CA GLY A 87 23.84 -7.24 -3.01
C GLY A 87 22.93 -6.30 -3.80
N PHE A 88 21.68 -6.07 -3.37
CA PHE A 88 20.77 -5.14 -4.04
C PHE A 88 21.00 -3.69 -3.57
N THR A 89 20.77 -2.74 -4.47
CA THR A 89 20.61 -1.32 -4.13
C THR A 89 19.55 -0.73 -5.04
N GLY A 90 18.68 0.11 -4.50
CA GLY A 90 17.57 0.69 -5.24
C GLY A 90 16.25 0.58 -4.50
N THR A 91 15.14 0.55 -5.23
CA THR A 91 13.79 0.53 -4.64
C THR A 91 13.03 -0.72 -5.09
N LYS A 92 12.39 -1.42 -4.14
CA LYS A 92 11.43 -2.48 -4.43
C LYS A 92 10.08 -2.17 -3.81
N THR A 93 9.01 -2.52 -4.51
CA THR A 93 7.64 -2.40 -3.99
C THR A 93 6.97 -3.75 -4.04
N VAL A 94 6.31 -4.12 -2.94
CA VAL A 94 5.50 -5.34 -2.84
C VAL A 94 4.13 -4.99 -2.28
N THR A 95 3.11 -5.72 -2.72
CA THR A 95 1.78 -5.68 -2.11
C THR A 95 1.57 -6.98 -1.35
N MET A 96 1.21 -6.91 -0.07
CA MET A 96 0.95 -8.10 0.74
C MET A 96 -0.13 -7.86 1.80
N LYS A 97 -0.80 -8.94 2.19
CA LYS A 97 -1.78 -8.94 3.27
C LYS A 97 -1.07 -9.11 4.61
N LEU A 98 -1.23 -8.15 5.50
CA LEU A 98 -0.79 -8.25 6.88
C LEU A 98 -1.96 -8.71 7.74
N THR A 99 -1.81 -9.89 8.34
CA THR A 99 -2.80 -10.50 9.24
C THR A 99 -2.48 -10.19 10.70
N LYS A 100 -3.48 -10.31 11.58
CA LYS A 100 -3.31 -10.12 13.03
C LYS A 100 -2.10 -10.88 13.60
N GLY A 101 -1.39 -10.24 14.53
CA GLY A 101 -0.22 -10.79 15.22
C GLY A 101 0.96 -9.81 15.30
N THR A 102 2.07 -10.26 15.88
CA THR A 102 3.33 -9.51 15.90
C THR A 102 4.07 -9.68 14.58
N TRP A 103 4.57 -8.58 14.06
CA TRP A 103 5.40 -8.53 12.87
C TRP A 103 6.73 -7.87 13.20
N LYS A 104 7.79 -8.36 12.55
CA LYS A 104 9.15 -7.84 12.63
C LYS A 104 9.63 -7.47 11.24
N PHE A 105 10.27 -6.31 11.11
CA PHE A 105 11.10 -6.00 9.95
C PHE A 105 12.56 -5.98 10.39
N TYR A 106 13.47 -6.50 9.58
CA TYR A 106 14.89 -6.57 9.93
C TYR A 106 15.81 -6.67 8.70
N CYS A 107 17.09 -6.40 8.93
CA CYS A 107 18.19 -6.74 8.02
C CYS A 107 18.84 -8.04 8.52
N GLU A 108 18.87 -9.08 7.70
CA GLU A 108 19.32 -10.42 8.06
C GLU A 108 20.80 -10.47 8.50
N PRO A 109 21.77 -9.88 7.76
CA PRO A 109 23.15 -9.80 8.22
C PRO A 109 23.36 -9.08 9.56
N HIS A 110 22.40 -8.25 9.99
CA HIS A 110 22.50 -7.41 11.18
C HIS A 110 21.26 -7.53 12.08
N LYS A 111 20.63 -8.72 12.14
CA LYS A 111 19.31 -8.94 12.79
C LYS A 111 19.28 -8.56 14.27
N SER A 112 20.44 -8.55 14.94
CA SER A 112 20.61 -8.15 16.34
C SER A 112 20.57 -6.64 16.60
N ALA A 113 20.82 -5.81 15.58
CA ALA A 113 20.91 -4.35 15.72
C ALA A 113 19.97 -3.59 14.76
N MET A 114 19.64 -4.18 13.62
CA MET A 114 18.81 -3.57 12.59
C MET A 114 17.47 -4.30 12.49
N PHE A 115 16.56 -3.96 13.40
CA PHE A 115 15.20 -4.47 13.37
C PHE A 115 14.19 -3.48 13.98
N GLY A 116 12.91 -3.75 13.75
CA GLY A 116 11.81 -3.16 14.50
C GLY A 116 10.60 -4.08 14.49
N THR A 117 9.70 -3.89 15.45
CA THR A 117 8.48 -4.68 15.61
C THR A 117 7.24 -3.79 15.63
N PHE A 118 6.12 -4.35 15.20
CA PHE A 118 4.81 -3.73 15.28
C PHE A 118 3.72 -4.80 15.39
N THR A 119 2.56 -4.41 15.91
CA THR A 119 1.41 -5.32 16.02
C THR A 119 0.41 -5.03 14.90
N VAL A 120 -0.12 -6.09 14.31
CA VAL A 120 -1.30 -6.00 13.44
C VAL A 120 -2.52 -6.43 14.27
N LYS A 121 -3.52 -5.56 14.37
CA LYS A 121 -4.74 -5.74 15.18
C LYS A 121 -5.95 -6.13 14.33
#